data_AF-A0A9D4EFQ6-F1
#
_entry.id   AF-A0A9D4EFQ6-F1
#
_cell.length_a   1.000
_cell.length_b   1.000
_cell.length_c   1.000
_cell.angle_alpha   90.00
_cell.angle_beta   90.00
_cell.angle_gamma   90.00
#
_symmetry.space_group_name_H-M   'P 1'
#
loop_
_entity.id
_entity.type
_entity.pdbx_description
1 polymer ?
#
loop_
_entity_poly.entity_id
_entity_poly.type
_entity_poly.pdbx_seq_one_letter_code
_entity_poly.pdbx_strand_id
1 'polypeptide(L)' 'MPIFSMAIRYLYEQLLEAVRLQVPEMTEACLKYVVTVPAIWDDNAKQFMREAAINV' A
#
# COMPACT_ATOMS: atom_id res chain seq x y z
N MET A 1 4.74 11.50 8.38
CA MET A 1 3.80 10.70 7.58
C MET A 1 3.97 10.76 6.06
N PRO A 2 4.15 11.92 5.39
CA PRO A 2 3.95 11.99 3.94
C PRO A 2 4.88 11.08 3.13
N ILE A 3 6.11 10.87 3.58
CA ILE A 3 7.08 10.00 2.88
C ILE A 3 6.56 8.55 2.77
N PHE A 4 6.04 7.98 3.86
CA PHE A 4 5.58 6.59 3.86
C PHE A 4 4.28 6.42 3.08
N SER A 5 3.34 7.36 3.20
CA SER A 5 2.13 7.36 2.38
C SER A 5 2.44 7.52 0.89
N MET A 6 3.38 8.40 0.52
CA MET A 6 3.84 8.55 -0.87
C MET A 6 4.52 7.28 -1.38
N ALA A 7 5.34 6.62 -0.55
CA ALA A 7 5.98 5.36 -0.92
C ALA A 7 4.95 4.24 -1.14
N ILE A 8 3.96 4.11 -0.25
CA ILE A 8 2.90 3.10 -0.41
C ILE A 8 2.04 3.41 -1.64
N ARG A 9 1.68 4.68 -1.88
CA ARG A 9 0.96 5.12 -3.07
C ARG A 9 1.70 4.75 -4.35
N TYR A 10 2.98 5.07 -4.43
CA TYR A 10 3.82 4.73 -5.57
C TYR A 10 3.82 3.21 -5.82
N LEU A 11 4.03 2.40 -4.77
CA LEU A 11 4.01 0.93 -4.89
C LEU A 11 2.65 0.40 -5.35
N TYR A 12 1.55 0.96 -4.84
CA TYR A 12 0.19 0.60 -5.25
C TYR A 12 -0.08 0.93 -6.72
N GLU A 13 0.31 2.12 -7.19
CA GLU A 13 0.16 2.53 -8.58
C GLU A 13 0.97 1.63 -9.53
N GLN A 14 2.21 1.29 -9.16
CA GLN A 14 3.03 0.37 -9.94
C GLN A 14 2.47 -1.06 -9.96
N LEU A 15 1.94 -1.56 -8.85
CA LEU A 15 1.24 -2.84 -8.79
C LEU A 15 0.03 -2.84 -9.74
N LEU A 16 -0.79 -1.78 -9.67
CA LEU A 16 -1.99 -1.65 -10.48
C LEU A 16 -1.68 -1.56 -11.98
N GLU A 17 -0.65 -0.82 -12.36
CA GLU A 17 -0.16 -0.78 -13.74
C GLU A 17 0.32 -2.15 -14.21
N ALA A 18 1.16 -2.83 -13.41
CA ALA A 18 1.68 -4.15 -13.74
C ALA A 18 0.59 -5.21 -13.91
N VAL A 19 -0.49 -5.14 -13.12
CA VAL A 19 -1.61 -6.06 -13.29
C VAL A 19 -2.51 -5.65 -14.45
N ARG A 20 -2.76 -4.37 -14.70
CA ARG A 20 -3.54 -3.94 -15.87
C ARG A 20 -2.92 -4.35 -17.20
N LEU A 21 -1.59 -4.44 -17.27
CA LEU A 21 -0.88 -4.99 -18.43
C LEU A 21 -1.21 -6.46 -18.70
N GLN A 22 -1.60 -7.23 -17.67
CA GLN A 22 -1.94 -8.65 -17.76
C GLN A 22 -3.46 -8.89 -17.79
N VAL A 23 -4.22 -8.02 -17.12
CA VAL A 23 -5.68 -8.10 -16.93
C VAL A 23 -6.27 -6.70 -17.14
N PRO A 24 -6.58 -6.30 -18.39
CA PRO A 24 -7.00 -4.94 -18.73
C PRO A 24 -8.29 -4.48 -18.03
N GLU A 25 -9.24 -5.39 -17.84
CA GLU A 25 -10.49 -5.14 -17.10
C GLU A 25 -10.32 -4.99 -15.57
N MET A 26 -9.11 -5.16 -15.02
CA MET A 26 -8.93 -5.02 -13.59
C MET A 26 -9.06 -3.57 -13.15
N THR A 27 -9.94 -3.35 -12.18
CA THR A 27 -10.15 -2.06 -11.53
C THR A 27 -9.55 -2.07 -10.13
N GLU A 28 -9.36 -0.88 -9.57
CA GLU A 28 -8.90 -0.70 -8.20
C GLU A 28 -9.79 -1.41 -7.17
N ALA A 29 -11.11 -1.43 -7.41
CA ALA A 29 -12.08 -2.11 -6.56
C ALA A 29 -11.86 -3.63 -6.49
N CYS A 30 -11.18 -4.22 -7.49
CA CYS A 30 -10.88 -5.64 -7.52
C CYS A 30 -9.58 -6.00 -6.77
N LEU A 31 -8.77 -5.00 -6.39
CA LEU A 31 -7.43 -5.20 -5.86
C LEU A 31 -7.41 -5.06 -4.34
N LYS A 32 -6.93 -6.10 -3.64
CA LYS A 32 -6.62 -6.04 -2.21
C LYS A 32 -5.12 -6.22 -2.03
N TYR A 33 -4.51 -5.36 -1.21
CA TYR A 33 -3.09 -5.44 -0.88
C TYR A 33 -2.88 -5.49 0.62
N VAL A 34 -1.72 -6.01 1.04
CA VAL A 34 -1.33 -6.12 2.45
C VAL A 34 0.02 -5.43 2.64
N VAL A 35 0.09 -4.52 3.59
CA VAL A 35 1.35 -3.92 4.05
C VAL A 35 1.82 -4.68 5.28
N THR A 36 2.99 -5.29 5.18
CA THR A 36 3.60 -6.01 6.31
C THR A 36 4.45 -5.05 7.15
N VAL A 37 4.52 -5.31 8.46
CA VAL A 37 5.40 -4.59 9.38
C VAL A 37 6.18 -5.59 10.23
N PRO A 38 7.43 -5.29 10.61
CA PRO A 38 8.21 -6.20 11.45
C PRO A 38 7.57 -6.45 12.81
N ALA A 39 7.64 -7.69 13.30
CA ALA A 39 7.09 -8.05 14.60
C ALA A 39 7.78 -7.32 15.77
N ILE A 40 9.06 -6.96 15.60
CA ILE A 40 9.88 -6.26 16.60
C ILE A 40 9.51 -4.78 16.79
N TRP A 41 8.63 -4.23 15.96
CA TRP A 41 8.20 -2.84 16.09
C TRP A 41 7.27 -2.65 17.29
N ASP A 42 7.40 -1.50 17.94
CA ASP A 42 6.46 -1.08 18.98
C ASP A 42 5.09 -0.71 18.38
N ASP A 43 4.10 -0.54 19.24
CA ASP A 43 2.73 -0.26 18.81
C ASP A 43 2.60 1.11 18.15
N ASN A 44 3.44 2.07 18.52
CA ASN A 44 3.47 3.40 17.91
C ASN A 44 3.92 3.33 16.45
N ALA A 45 4.99 2.59 16.16
CA ALA A 45 5.48 2.41 14.80
C ALA A 45 4.50 1.59 13.94
N LYS A 46 3.82 0.59 14.52
CA LYS A 46 2.74 -0.14 13.85
C LYS A 46 1.56 0.77 13.52
N GLN A 47 1.15 1.62 14.46
CA GLN A 47 0.06 2.58 14.26
C GLN A 47 0.43 3.64 13.21
N PHE A 48 1.66 4.14 13.24
CA PHE A 48 2.19 5.04 12.21
C PHE A 48 2.08 4.42 10.81
N MET A 49 2.47 3.15 10.63
CA MET A 49 2.34 2.49 9.33
C MET A 49 0.90 2.27 8.91
N ARG A 50 0.01 1.96 9.86
CA ARG A 50 -1.42 1.84 9.60
C ARG A 50 -2.00 3.16 9.08
N GLU A 51 -1.70 4.26 9.75
CA GLU A 51 -2.13 5.60 9.30
C GLU A 51 -1.52 5.95 7.95
N ALA A 52 -0.29 5.52 7.67
CA ALA A 52 0.36 5.80 6.40
C ALA A 52 -0.35 5.09 5.25
N ALA A 53 -0.79 3.85 5.47
CA ALA A 53 -1.54 3.04 4.51
C ALA A 53 -2.99 3.52 4.33
N ILE A 54 -3.65 4.05 5.37
CA ILE A 54 -5.02 4.60 5.27
C ILE A 54 -5.05 5.89 4.44
N ASN A 55 -3.96 6.66 4.43
CA ASN A 55 -3.85 7.93 3.69
C ASN A 55 -3.41 7.76 2.21
N VAL A 56 -3.57 6.56 1.64
CA VAL A 56 -3.25 6.24 0.24
C VAL A 56 -4.52 6.26 -0.60
#